data_AF-A0A0P0NGN5-F1
#
_entry.id   AF-A0A0P0NGN5-F1
#
_cell.length_a   1.000
_cell.length_b   1.000
_cell.length_c   1.000
_cell.angle_alpha   90.00
_cell.angle_beta   90.00
_cell.angle_gamma   90.00
#
_symmetry.space_group_name_H-M   'P 1'
#
loop_
_entity.id
_entity.type
_entity.pdbx_description
1 polymer ?
#
loop_
_entity_poly.entity_id
_entity_poly.type
_entity_poly.pdbx_seq_one_letter_code
_entity_poly.pdbx_strand_id
1 'polypeptide(L)'
;MLLYRGWGFLALFIPAITMLIGIYFFGVSGNISYDIMLYSILAAAPITFALGLWLNKKKVHNLYFIKLQYWGLIWGVVAIGMIVFKYLKP
;
A
#
# COMPACT_ATOMS: atom_id res chain seq x y z
N MET A 1 -2.12 16.76 -19.68
CA MET A 1 -1.75 16.57 -18.25
C MET A 1 -2.53 15.35 -17.71
N LEU A 2 -2.10 14.15 -18.07
CA LEU A 2 -2.88 12.90 -17.94
C LEU A 2 -2.39 11.99 -16.79
N LEU A 3 -1.17 12.20 -16.31
CA LEU A 3 -0.55 11.39 -15.24
C LEU A 3 -0.99 11.75 -13.81
N TYR A 4 -1.65 12.91 -13.61
CA TYR A 4 -2.02 13.40 -12.27
C TYR A 4 -3.42 12.95 -11.80
N ARG A 5 -4.11 12.09 -12.55
CA ARG A 5 -5.53 11.80 -12.33
C ARG A 5 -5.83 10.35 -11.94
N GLY A 6 -4.85 9.44 -11.92
CA GLY A 6 -5.08 8.03 -11.63
C GLY A 6 -4.85 7.67 -10.17
N TRP A 7 -5.92 7.52 -9.38
CA TRP A 7 -5.83 6.96 -8.02
C TRP A 7 -5.17 5.56 -8.01
N GLY A 8 -5.33 4.78 -9.09
CA GLY A 8 -4.69 3.47 -9.25
C GLY A 8 -3.16 3.52 -9.30
N PHE A 9 -2.57 4.59 -9.84
CA PHE A 9 -1.11 4.71 -9.85
C PHE A 9 -0.57 4.95 -8.44
N LEU A 10 -1.19 5.86 -7.69
CA LEU A 10 -0.90 6.10 -6.27
C LEU A 10 -1.12 4.84 -5.42
N ALA A 11 -2.16 4.06 -5.73
CA ALA A 11 -2.48 2.82 -5.03
C ALA A 11 -1.39 1.75 -5.15
N LEU A 12 -0.60 1.73 -6.23
CA LEU A 12 0.55 0.82 -6.39
C LEU A 12 1.85 1.46 -5.92
N PHE A 13 1.99 2.77 -6.10
CA PHE A 13 3.21 3.50 -5.78
C PHE A 13 3.45 3.59 -4.26
N ILE A 14 2.40 3.77 -3.46
CA ILE A 14 2.52 3.85 -1.99
C ILE A 14 3.03 2.53 -1.39
N PRO A 15 2.47 1.34 -1.71
CA PRO A 15 3.04 0.05 -1.31
C PRO A 15 4.48 -0.14 -1.78
N ALA A 16 4.80 0.23 -3.02
CA ALA A 16 6.15 0.08 -3.54
C ALA A 16 7.17 0.94 -2.77
N ILE A 17 6.84 2.20 -2.48
CA ILE A 17 7.69 3.08 -1.67
C ILE A 17 7.85 2.53 -0.26
N THR A 18 6.77 2.07 0.38
CA THR A 18 6.86 1.53 1.74
C THR A 18 7.69 0.26 1.80
N MET A 19 7.64 -0.60 0.78
CA MET A 19 8.59 -1.71 0.65
C MET A 19 10.03 -1.24 0.48
N LEU A 20 10.29 -0.24 -0.37
CA LEU A 20 11.64 0.31 -0.54
C LEU A 20 12.19 0.93 0.74
N ILE A 21 11.34 1.62 1.53
CA ILE A 21 11.68 2.12 2.86
C ILE A 21 12.01 0.94 3.79
N GLY A 22 11.18 -0.11 3.77
CA GLY A 22 11.43 -1.34 4.52
C GLY A 22 12.79 -1.98 4.18
N ILE A 23 13.11 -2.07 2.88
CA ILE A 23 14.40 -2.59 2.38
C ILE A 23 15.54 -1.69 2.86
N TYR A 24 15.39 -0.36 2.74
CA TYR A 24 16.45 0.59 3.09
C TYR A 24 16.82 0.54 4.58
N PHE A 25 15.85 0.41 5.48
CA PHE A 25 16.09 0.41 6.92
C PHE A 25 16.35 -0.97 7.52
N PHE A 26 15.68 -2.00 7.02
CA PHE A 26 15.68 -3.33 7.63
C PHE A 26 16.20 -4.44 6.70
N GLY A 27 16.49 -4.11 5.44
CA GLY A 27 17.07 -5.05 4.49
C GLY A 27 18.53 -5.34 4.80
N VAL A 28 18.93 -6.59 4.57
CA VAL A 28 20.33 -7.02 4.66
C VAL A 28 20.79 -7.29 3.23
N SER A 29 21.90 -6.66 2.83
CA SER A 29 22.48 -6.82 1.48
C SER A 29 21.52 -6.47 0.32
N GLY A 30 20.63 -5.48 0.54
CA GLY A 30 19.65 -5.06 -0.47
C GLY A 30 18.48 -6.01 -0.65
N ASN A 31 18.37 -7.04 0.18
CA ASN A 31 17.26 -7.99 0.19
C ASN A 31 16.40 -7.81 1.44
N ILE A 32 15.11 -8.07 1.30
CA ILE A 32 14.12 -7.95 2.39
C ILE A 32 13.60 -9.32 2.74
N SER A 33 13.52 -9.63 4.04
CA SER A 33 12.86 -10.86 4.45
C SER A 33 11.38 -10.78 4.11
N TYR A 34 10.78 -11.95 3.84
CA TYR A 34 9.35 -12.04 3.55
C TYR A 34 8.49 -11.37 4.65
N ASP A 35 8.93 -11.45 5.90
CA ASP A 35 8.27 -10.79 7.03
C ASP A 35 8.31 -9.28 6.95
N ILE A 36 9.50 -8.70 6.76
CA ILE A 36 9.64 -7.25 6.65
C ILE A 36 8.84 -6.73 5.45
N MET A 37 8.80 -7.48 4.34
CA MET A 37 7.97 -7.13 3.19
C MET A 37 6.48 -7.08 3.57
N LEU A 38 5.95 -8.12 4.22
CA LEU A 38 4.55 -8.16 4.65
C LEU A 38 4.21 -7.04 5.64
N TYR A 39 5.09 -6.77 6.62
CA TYR A 39 4.89 -5.67 7.56
C TYR A 39 4.97 -4.29 6.88
N SER A 40 5.79 -4.15 5.84
CA SER A 40 5.87 -2.91 5.05
C SER A 40 4.59 -2.67 4.26
N ILE A 41 4.00 -3.71 3.65
CA ILE A 41 2.68 -3.61 2.99
C ILE A 41 1.59 -3.30 4.02
N LEU A 42 1.64 -3.94 5.19
CA LEU A 42 0.69 -3.69 6.27
C LEU A 42 0.76 -2.23 6.74
N ALA A 43 1.96 -1.65 6.85
CA ALA A 43 2.18 -0.25 7.16
C ALA A 43 1.72 0.70 6.02
N ALA A 44 1.79 0.25 4.77
CA ALA A 44 1.29 1.00 3.61
C ALA A 44 -0.23 1.22 3.67
N ALA A 45 -0.98 0.28 4.25
CA ALA A 45 -2.43 0.33 4.34
C ALA A 45 -2.98 1.60 5.04
N PRO A 46 -2.60 1.90 6.31
CA PRO A 46 -3.05 3.11 6.99
C PRO A 46 -2.53 4.41 6.32
N ILE A 47 -1.32 4.39 5.75
CA ILE A 47 -0.75 5.55 5.03
C ILE A 47 -1.58 5.86 3.78
N THR A 48 -1.89 4.83 2.98
CA THR A 48 -2.71 4.94 1.77
C THR A 48 -4.14 5.38 2.11
N PHE A 49 -4.69 4.86 3.21
CA PHE A 49 -6.02 5.23 3.70
C PHE A 49 -6.09 6.71 4.11
N ALA A 50 -5.16 7.16 4.93
CA ALA A 50 -5.09 8.54 5.42
C ALA A 50 -4.86 9.54 4.26
N LEU A 51 -3.93 9.23 3.35
CA LEU A 51 -3.71 10.02 2.13
C LEU A 51 -4.96 10.04 1.24
N GLY A 52 -5.64 8.91 1.10
CA GLY A 52 -6.90 8.81 0.37
C GLY A 52 -7.99 9.72 0.94
N LEU A 53 -8.17 9.73 2.27
CA LEU A 53 -9.12 10.61 2.94
C LEU A 53 -8.75 12.09 2.75
N TRP A 54 -7.47 12.45 2.90
CA TRP A 54 -7.01 13.82 2.76
C TRP A 54 -7.18 14.35 1.32
N LEU A 55 -6.84 13.55 0.32
CA LEU A 55 -6.97 13.90 -1.09
C LEU A 55 -8.44 13.98 -1.52
N ASN A 56 -9.32 13.13 -0.99
CA ASN A 56 -10.75 13.16 -1.28
C ASN A 56 -11.47 14.38 -0.70
N LYS A 57 -10.92 15.04 0.33
CA LYS A 57 -11.48 16.31 0.84
C LYS A 57 -11.40 17.44 -0.17
N LYS A 58 -10.49 17.36 -1.16
CA LYS A 58 -10.16 18.51 -2.01
C LYS A 58 -10.84 18.55 -3.39
N LYS A 59 -11.36 17.45 -3.96
CA LYS A 59 -12.09 17.47 -5.25
C LYS A 59 -13.02 16.26 -5.43
N VAL A 60 -14.19 16.50 -6.05
CA VAL A 60 -14.96 15.47 -6.77
C VAL A 60 -14.13 15.06 -8.00
N HIS A 61 -13.50 13.89 -7.96
CA HIS A 61 -12.77 13.34 -9.09
C HIS A 61 -13.68 12.39 -9.88
N ASN A 62 -13.95 12.73 -11.14
CA ASN A 62 -14.77 11.97 -12.08
C ASN A 62 -14.07 10.74 -12.67
N LEU A 63 -13.23 10.05 -11.91
CA LEU A 63 -12.68 8.77 -12.39
C LEU A 63 -13.52 7.64 -11.84
N TYR A 64 -13.97 6.77 -12.73
CA TYR A 64 -14.58 5.45 -12.47
C TYR A 64 -13.68 4.49 -11.65
N PHE A 65 -12.56 4.98 -11.12
CA PHE A 65 -11.60 4.21 -10.35
C PHE A 65 -11.94 4.28 -8.86
N ILE A 66 -11.76 3.15 -8.17
CA ILE A 66 -11.94 3.02 -6.72
C ILE A 66 -11.14 4.11 -5.99
N LYS A 67 -11.79 4.85 -5.07
CA LYS A 67 -11.14 5.89 -4.25
C LYS A 67 -9.93 5.30 -3.51
N LEU A 68 -8.83 6.03 -3.42
CA LEU A 68 -7.56 5.56 -2.81
C LEU A 68 -7.69 5.07 -1.38
N GLN A 69 -8.63 5.60 -0.60
CA GLN A 69 -8.90 5.10 0.75
C GLN A 69 -9.25 3.59 0.73
N TYR A 70 -10.03 3.13 -0.24
CA TYR A 70 -10.37 1.70 -0.35
C TYR A 70 -9.16 0.86 -0.79
N TRP A 71 -8.23 1.42 -1.57
CA TRP A 71 -6.98 0.74 -1.87
C TRP A 71 -6.13 0.50 -0.62
N GLY A 72 -6.12 1.44 0.33
CA GLY A 72 -5.50 1.21 1.65
C GLY A 72 -6.11 0.02 2.38
N LEU A 73 -7.44 -0.13 2.36
CA LEU A 73 -8.12 -1.29 2.94
C LEU A 73 -7.78 -2.59 2.20
N ILE A 74 -7.78 -2.58 0.86
CA ILE A 74 -7.43 -3.75 0.04
C ILE A 74 -6.02 -4.24 0.40
N TRP A 75 -5.04 -3.33 0.47
CA TRP A 75 -3.68 -3.69 0.85
C TRP A 75 -3.56 -4.22 2.27
N GLY A 76 -4.33 -3.66 3.21
CA GLY A 76 -4.39 -4.16 4.58
C GLY A 76 -4.94 -5.58 4.65
N VAL A 77 -6.05 -5.86 3.95
CA VAL A 77 -6.64 -7.20 3.87
C VAL A 77 -5.67 -8.19 3.20
N VAL A 78 -5.02 -7.78 2.11
CA VAL A 78 -4.03 -8.61 1.41
C VAL A 78 -2.84 -8.93 2.32
N ALA A 79 -2.28 -7.94 3.03
CA ALA A 79 -1.18 -8.15 3.96
C ALA A 79 -1.56 -9.10 5.11
N ILE A 80 -2.71 -8.85 5.76
CA ILE A 80 -3.22 -9.71 6.83
C ILE A 80 -3.48 -11.13 6.30
N GLY A 81 -4.13 -11.27 5.15
CA GLY A 81 -4.41 -12.57 4.54
C GLY A 81 -3.14 -13.36 4.26
N MET A 82 -2.09 -12.70 3.74
CA MET A 82 -0.79 -13.34 3.51
C MET A 82 -0.08 -13.71 4.83
N ILE A 83 -0.13 -12.85 5.85
CA ILE A 83 0.42 -13.15 7.18
C ILE A 83 -0.28 -14.37 7.77
N VAL A 84 -1.61 -14.38 7.78
CA VAL A 84 -2.42 -15.51 8.29
C VAL A 84 -2.11 -16.78 7.50
N PHE A 85 -2.05 -16.71 6.17
CA PHE A 85 -1.69 -17.86 5.33
C PHE A 85 -0.29 -18.40 5.62
N LYS A 86 0.68 -17.52 5.88
CA LYS A 86 2.03 -17.92 6.31
C LYS A 86 1.99 -18.75 7.60
N TYR A 87 1.18 -18.35 8.59
CA TYR A 87 1.06 -19.07 9.86
C TYR A 87 0.18 -20.33 9.79
N LEU A 88 -0.71 -20.42 8.81
CA LEU A 88 -1.56 -21.60 8.59
C LEU A 88 -0.90 -22.69 7.76
N LYS A 89 0.14 -22.35 6.99
CA LYS A 89 0.96 -23.35 6.29
C LYS A 89 1.91 -24.01 7.31
N PRO A 90 1.84 -25.35 7.50
CA PRO A 90 2.77 -26.08 8.35
C PRO A 90 4.19 -26.09 7.78
#